data_AF-A0A5B8B3B7-F1
#
_entry.id   AF-A0A5B8B3B7-F1
#
_cell.length_a   1.000
_cell.length_b   1.000
_cell.length_c   1.000
_cell.angle_alpha   90.00
_cell.angle_beta   90.00
_cell.angle_gamma   90.00
#
_symmetry.space_group_name_H-M   'P 1'
#
loop_
_entity.id
_entity.type
_entity.pdbx_description
1 polymer ?
#
loop_
_entity_poly.entity_id
_entity_poly.type
_entity_poly.pdbx_seq_one_letter_code
_entity_poly.pdbx_strand_id
1 'polypeptide(L)' 'MSSLVFLIPIALLLGAAALGAFLWSLKSGQYEDLDGAAERILIDDEEGEGRRESDPDLRDRGAPR' A
#
# COMPACT_ATOMS: atom_id res chain seq x y z
N MET A 1 38.57 -3.72 -30.38
CA MET A 1 37.84 -2.43 -30.30
C MET A 1 37.02 -2.43 -29.02
N SER A 2 37.01 -1.32 -28.29
CA SER A 2 36.61 -1.27 -26.87
C SER A 2 35.09 -1.30 -26.70
N SER A 3 34.57 -2.30 -25.97
CA SER A 3 33.12 -2.52 -25.71
C SER A 3 32.42 -1.32 -25.09
N LEU A 4 33.18 -0.42 -24.46
CA LEU A 4 32.70 0.83 -23.85
C LEU A 4 31.90 1.71 -24.82
N VAL A 5 32.21 1.68 -26.11
CA VAL A 5 31.47 2.44 -27.14
C VAL A 5 30.00 2.05 -27.20
N PHE A 6 29.65 0.80 -26.90
CA PHE A 6 28.27 0.33 -26.87
C PHE A 6 27.68 0.38 -25.45
N LEU A 7 28.47 0.08 -24.42
CA LEU A 7 27.97 0.02 -23.04
C LEU A 7 27.55 1.39 -22.51
N ILE A 8 28.29 2.46 -22.84
CA ILE A 8 27.96 3.82 -22.37
C ILE A 8 26.59 4.29 -22.85
N PRO A 9 26.26 4.29 -24.16
CA PRO A 9 24.95 4.73 -24.63
C PRO A 9 23.82 3.82 -24.13
N ILE A 10 24.04 2.50 -24.02
CA ILE A 10 23.05 1.58 -23.47
C ILE A 10 22.76 1.91 -21.99
N ALA A 11 23.79 2.13 -21.17
CA ALA A 11 23.62 2.48 -19.78
C ALA A 11 22.87 3.81 -19.60
N LEU A 12 23.18 4.82 -20.42
CA LEU A 12 22.48 6.11 -20.40
C LEU A 12 21.01 5.96 -20.78
N LEU A 13 20.69 5.17 -21.81
CA LEU A 13 19.31 4.89 -22.22
C LEU A 13 18.53 4.17 -21.13
N LEU A 14 19.13 3.15 -20.51
CA LEU A 14 18.51 2.41 -19.40
C LEU A 14 18.28 3.32 -18.19
N GLY A 15 19.26 4.17 -17.84
CA GLY A 15 19.12 5.14 -16.76
C GLY A 15 18.02 6.17 -17.04
N ALA A 16 17.95 6.71 -18.26
CA ALA A 16 16.90 7.63 -18.67
C ALA A 16 15.51 6.97 -18.67
N ALA A 17 15.41 5.72 -19.15
CA ALA A 17 14.18 4.96 -19.13
C ALA A 17 13.69 4.70 -17.68
N ALA A 18 14.59 4.29 -16.79
CA ALA A 18 14.28 4.09 -15.38
C ALA A 18 13.83 5.38 -14.70
N LEU A 19 14.54 6.50 -14.94
CA LEU A 19 14.16 7.80 -14.41
C LEU A 19 12.81 8.27 -14.96
N GLY A 20 12.55 8.09 -16.26
CA GLY A 20 11.26 8.40 -16.87
C GLY A 20 10.11 7.60 -16.26
N ALA A 21 10.31 6.29 -16.09
CA ALA A 21 9.33 5.42 -15.43
C ALA A 21 9.08 5.84 -13.98
N PHE A 22 10.12 6.20 -13.24
CA PHE A 22 10.01 6.69 -11.87
C PHE A 22 9.22 8.00 -11.77
N LEU A 23 9.54 8.99 -12.59
CA LEU A 23 8.81 10.26 -12.63
C LEU A 23 7.34 10.07 -13.07
N TRP A 24 7.09 9.14 -14.00
CA TRP A 24 5.74 8.76 -14.38
C TRP A 24 4.96 8.12 -13.22
N SER A 25 5.60 7.23 -12.45
CA SER A 25 5.00 6.60 -11.26
C SER A 25 4.62 7.63 -10.19
N LEU A 26 5.47 8.64 -9.96
CA LEU A 26 5.16 9.73 -9.04
C LEU A 26 3.95 10.55 -9.52
N LYS A 27 3.90 10.88 -10.82
CA LYS A 27 2.78 11.64 -11.41
C LYS A 27 1.46 10.85 -11.38
N SER A 28 1.50 9.52 -11.44
CA SER A 28 0.32 8.66 -11.44
C SER A 28 -0.38 8.54 -10.08
N GLY A 29 0.09 9.19 -9.02
CA GLY A 29 -0.57 9.17 -7.70
C GLY A 29 -0.49 7.81 -6.97
N GLN A 30 0.29 6.85 -7.48
CA GLN A 30 0.41 5.49 -6.93
C GLN A 30 0.98 5.44 -5.49
N TYR A 31 1.58 6.52 -5.02
CA TYR A 31 2.15 6.63 -3.68
C TYR A 31 1.13 7.11 -2.63
N GLU A 32 0.00 7.68 -3.05
CA GLU A 32 -1.03 8.20 -2.13
C GLU A 32 -1.73 7.06 -1.34
N ASP A 33 -1.87 5.88 -1.95
CA ASP A 33 -2.46 4.71 -1.29
C ASP A 33 -1.47 4.04 -0.31
N LEU A 34 -0.16 4.16 -0.54
CA LEU A 34 0.87 3.66 0.39
C LEU A 34 0.85 4.43 1.71
N ASP A 35 0.63 5.75 1.67
CA ASP A 35 0.47 6.58 2.87
C ASP A 35 -0.77 6.15 3.68
N GLY A 36 -1.89 5.87 3.01
CA GLY A 36 -3.10 5.37 3.68
C GLY A 36 -2.98 3.96 4.27
N ALA A 37 -2.16 3.09 3.67
CA ALA A 37 -1.87 1.76 4.21
C ALA A 37 -0.97 1.83 5.46
N ALA A 38 -0.01 2.77 5.50
CA ALA A 38 0.84 3.02 6.65
C ALA A 38 0.06 3.56 7.87
N GLU A 39 -0.96 4.39 7.64
CA GLU A 39 -1.85 4.87 8.70
C GLU A 39 -2.65 3.72 9.32
N ARG A 40 -3.20 2.82 8.51
CA ARG A 40 -4.01 1.69 8.99
C ARG A 40 -3.21 0.71 9.86
N ILE A 41 -1.96 0.42 9.51
CA ILE A 41 -1.14 -0.52 10.31
C ILE A 41 -0.74 0.05 11.68
N LEU A 42 -0.72 1.38 11.84
CA LEU A 42 -0.45 2.00 13.14
C LEU A 42 -1.70 2.07 14.04
N ILE A 43 -2.90 2.23 13.44
CA ILE A 43 -4.17 2.33 14.17
C ILE A 43 -4.77 0.95 14.48
N ASP A 44 -4.61 -0.05 13.61
CA ASP A 44 -5.24 -1.37 13.79
C ASP A 44 -4.75 -2.11 15.06
N ASP A 45 -3.57 -1.77 15.59
CA ASP A 45 -3.06 -2.33 16.85
C ASP A 45 -3.82 -1.80 18.09
N GLU A 46 -4.53 -0.66 17.98
CA GLU A 46 -5.27 -0.04 19.09
C GLU A 46 -6.77 -0.41 19.13
N GLU A 47 -7.36 -0.91 18.04
CA GLU A 47 -8.82 -1.17 17.94
C GLU A 47 -9.25 -2.63 18.18
N GLY A 48 -8.30 -3.52 18.55
CA GLY A 48 -8.52 -4.96 18.74
C GLY A 48 -9.38 -5.36 19.95
N GLU A 49 -9.73 -4.45 20.85
CA GLU A 49 -10.51 -4.73 22.07
C GLU A 49 -11.80 -3.90 22.14
N GLY A 50 -12.89 -4.36 21.54
CA GLY A 50 -14.19 -3.73 21.85
C GLY A 50 -15.40 -4.10 21.00
N ARG A 51 -15.26 -4.83 19.88
CA ARG A 51 -16.40 -5.15 19.00
C ARG A 51 -16.81 -6.62 18.97
N ARG A 52 -16.48 -7.38 20.02
CA ARG A 52 -17.18 -8.63 20.32
C ARG A 52 -18.12 -8.33 21.48
N GLU A 53 -19.41 -8.61 21.26
CA GLU A 53 -20.41 -8.76 22.32
C GLU A 53 -21.13 -7.48 22.78
N SER A 54 -21.96 -6.96 21.89
CA SER A 54 -23.32 -6.58 22.30
C SER A 54 -24.24 -6.76 21.10
N ASP A 55 -24.43 -8.02 20.72
CA ASP A 55 -25.57 -8.42 19.90
C ASP A 55 -26.85 -8.15 20.73
N PRO A 56 -27.65 -7.13 20.41
CA PRO A 56 -28.82 -6.77 21.20
C PRO A 56 -29.93 -7.84 21.11
N ASP A 57 -29.83 -8.75 20.15
CA ASP A 57 -30.85 -9.73 19.77
C ASP A 57 -30.93 -10.94 20.71
N LEU A 58 -29.97 -11.10 21.63
CA LEU A 58 -30.01 -12.17 22.63
C LEU A 58 -30.94 -11.86 23.83
N ARG A 59 -31.43 -10.63 23.96
CA ARG A 59 -32.31 -10.23 25.08
C ARG A 59 -33.77 -10.65 24.91
N ASP A 60 -34.20 -11.01 23.70
CA ASP A 60 -35.62 -11.29 23.40
C ASP A 60 -35.92 -12.76 23.08
N ARG A 61 -34.87 -13.61 22.96
CA ARG A 61 -35.04 -15.04 22.68
C ARG A 61 -35.06 -15.90 23.95
N GLY A 62 -36.22 -15.91 24.61
CA GLY A 62 -36.72 -17.12 25.27
C GLY A 62 -36.56 -17.18 26.79
N ALA A 63 -37.44 -16.48 27.50
CA ALA A 63 -37.87 -16.94 28.82
C ALA A 63 -39.11 -17.86 28.63
N PRO A 64 -39.00 -19.19 28.86
CA PRO A 64 -40.18 -20.02 29.00
C PRO A 64 -40.90 -19.65 30.30
N ARG A 65 -42.19 -19.35 30.19
CA ARG A 65 -43.09 -19.02 31.31
C ARG A 65 -43.37 -20.21 32.20
#